data_AF-A0A229W8F9-F1
#
_entry.id   AF-A0A229W8F9-F1
#
_cell.length_a   1.000
_cell.length_b   1.000
_cell.length_c   1.000
_cell.angle_alpha   90.00
_cell.angle_beta   90.00
_cell.angle_gamma   90.00
#
_symmetry.space_group_name_H-M   'P 1'
#
loop_
_entity.id
_entity.type
_entity.pdbx_description
1 polymer ?
#
loop_
_entity_poly.entity_id
_entity_poly.type
_entity_poly.pdbx_seq_one_letter_code
_entity_poly.pdbx_strand_id
1 'polypeptide(L)'
;MDSPELRQRKPAPGLKGDNMVEKPQGSKDAEPRLKHGIPMQLLQWGCPTYVRVSGDESVRGQIHLCKDGRLKTQFPERLVLIANHQVYTDWIYLWWIAYTNQMHGRIFIILKESLKYIPIIGQGMTFYGFIFMARKWLSDKPRLQHRLEKLKTQTSGSESESPQYDPMWLLIFPEGTNLSPNTKRRSDEYGRKQGLPPLKHELLPRSTGLLFCLQQLKGTVDWVYDCSVAYEGPPKGSYPDKYFTLRSTYLQGRPPTSVNMYWRRFAMSDIPLDDQKEFDSWLRARWTEKDELLDEFFETGRFPTALAGSIDAGNVSDVQIEAASKGFVETHVRLHHWTELGRIFMVLTGMAVLCRLPKVFGLWD
;
A
#
# COMPACT_ATOMS: atom_id res chain seq x y z
N MET A 1 -57.43 -34.55 12.37
CA MET A 1 -57.51 -35.90 11.79
C MET A 1 -57.65 -35.71 10.29
N ASP A 2 -56.75 -36.08 9.39
CA ASP A 2 -55.42 -36.68 9.44
C ASP A 2 -54.76 -36.36 8.07
N SER A 3 -53.46 -36.11 8.07
CA SER A 3 -52.57 -36.47 6.93
C SER A 3 -52.03 -37.88 7.22
N PRO A 4 -51.49 -38.69 6.27
CA PRO A 4 -50.69 -38.28 5.10
C PRO A 4 -50.79 -39.20 3.85
N GLU A 5 -50.09 -38.89 2.75
CA GLU A 5 -48.99 -39.73 2.23
C GLU A 5 -48.43 -39.28 0.86
N LEU A 6 -47.12 -39.52 0.73
CA LEU A 6 -46.22 -39.18 -0.37
C LEU A 6 -46.56 -39.90 -1.68
N ARG A 7 -46.34 -39.22 -2.82
CA ARG A 7 -46.09 -39.88 -4.11
C ARG A 7 -44.82 -39.34 -4.78
N GLN A 8 -43.86 -40.25 -4.91
CA GLN A 8 -42.59 -40.14 -5.62
C GLN A 8 -42.81 -39.87 -7.11
N ARG A 9 -41.97 -39.01 -7.71
CA ARG A 9 -41.88 -38.81 -9.17
C ARG A 9 -40.62 -39.47 -9.74
N LYS A 10 -40.80 -40.11 -10.90
CA LYS A 10 -39.82 -40.89 -11.70
C LYS A 10 -38.62 -40.04 -12.19
N PRO A 11 -37.46 -40.67 -12.47
CA PRO A 11 -36.26 -39.99 -12.99
C PRO A 11 -36.31 -39.79 -14.52
N ALA A 12 -35.72 -38.70 -14.99
CA ALA A 12 -35.48 -38.38 -16.40
C ALA A 12 -34.04 -38.76 -16.81
N PRO A 13 -33.77 -39.00 -18.11
CA PRO A 13 -32.64 -39.80 -18.58
C PRO A 13 -31.30 -39.06 -18.66
N GLY A 14 -30.22 -39.85 -18.65
CA GLY A 14 -28.85 -39.40 -18.49
C GLY A 14 -28.25 -38.59 -19.64
N LEU A 15 -27.34 -37.69 -19.26
CA LEU A 15 -26.41 -37.00 -20.12
C LEU A 15 -25.02 -37.61 -19.92
N LYS A 16 -24.58 -38.40 -20.90
CA LYS A 16 -23.16 -38.60 -21.21
C LYS A 16 -22.81 -37.60 -22.31
N GLY A 17 -21.85 -36.74 -22.05
CA GLY A 17 -21.32 -35.78 -23.00
C GLY A 17 -20.18 -35.03 -22.35
N ASP A 18 -18.96 -35.50 -22.58
CA ASP A 18 -17.72 -34.78 -22.30
C ASP A 18 -17.81 -33.38 -22.92
N ASN A 19 -17.83 -32.34 -22.10
CA ASN A 19 -17.51 -31.00 -22.54
C ASN A 19 -16.46 -30.43 -21.58
N MET A 20 -15.24 -30.34 -22.10
CA MET A 20 -14.15 -29.60 -21.51
C MET A 20 -14.65 -28.19 -21.16
N VAL A 21 -14.46 -27.80 -19.90
CA VAL A 21 -14.65 -26.42 -19.46
C VAL A 21 -13.56 -25.58 -20.14
N GLU A 22 -13.88 -24.98 -21.28
CA GLU A 22 -13.09 -23.88 -21.83
C GLU A 22 -13.14 -22.71 -20.85
N LYS A 23 -11.96 -22.29 -20.38
CA LYS A 23 -11.79 -21.04 -19.63
C LYS A 23 -12.37 -19.89 -20.46
N PRO A 24 -13.15 -18.96 -19.88
CA PRO A 24 -13.57 -17.77 -20.59
C PRO A 24 -12.33 -16.97 -20.99
N GLN A 25 -12.20 -16.75 -22.31
CA GLN A 25 -11.22 -15.86 -22.88
C GLN A 25 -11.52 -14.43 -22.40
N GLY A 26 -10.60 -13.87 -21.60
CA GLY A 26 -10.75 -12.55 -21.00
C GLY A 26 -11.06 -11.48 -22.04
N SER A 27 -12.00 -10.58 -21.68
CA SER A 27 -12.41 -9.43 -22.48
C SER A 27 -11.20 -8.57 -22.85
N LYS A 28 -11.10 -8.20 -24.14
CA LYS A 28 -9.94 -7.56 -24.76
C LYS A 28 -9.79 -6.05 -24.53
N ASP A 29 -10.62 -5.40 -23.72
CA ASP A 29 -10.61 -3.92 -23.62
C ASP A 29 -10.34 -3.35 -22.22
N ALA A 30 -9.48 -4.00 -21.43
CA ALA A 30 -8.81 -3.35 -20.31
C ALA A 30 -7.38 -3.01 -20.73
N GLU A 31 -7.15 -1.76 -21.13
CA GLU A 31 -5.82 -1.22 -21.46
C GLU A 31 -4.81 -1.65 -20.38
N PRO A 32 -3.75 -2.41 -20.73
CA PRO A 32 -2.76 -2.82 -19.74
C PRO A 32 -1.98 -1.57 -19.38
N ARG A 33 -2.33 -0.92 -18.27
CA ARG A 33 -1.45 0.09 -17.68
C ARG A 33 -0.19 -0.64 -17.22
N LEU A 34 0.79 -0.74 -18.11
CA LEU A 34 2.14 -1.20 -17.82
C LEU A 34 2.78 -0.19 -16.85
N LYS A 35 2.47 -0.36 -15.57
CA LYS A 35 3.09 0.37 -14.47
C LYS A 35 4.31 -0.42 -14.06
N HIS A 36 5.37 -0.29 -14.86
CA HIS A 36 6.62 -1.03 -14.72
C HIS A 36 7.22 -0.84 -13.32
N GLY A 37 7.84 -1.88 -12.75
CA GLY A 37 8.49 -1.88 -11.44
C GLY A 37 9.70 -0.96 -11.25
N ILE A 38 9.73 0.21 -11.90
CA ILE A 38 10.80 1.23 -11.84
C ILE A 38 11.20 1.57 -10.39
N PRO A 39 10.26 1.81 -9.45
CA PRO A 39 10.65 2.11 -8.06
C PRO A 39 11.29 0.92 -7.35
N MET A 40 10.91 -0.31 -7.73
CA MET A 40 11.48 -1.54 -7.16
C MET A 40 12.92 -1.76 -7.63
N GLN A 41 13.26 -1.27 -8.82
CA GLN A 41 14.64 -1.28 -9.32
C GLN A 41 15.52 -0.28 -8.56
N LEU A 42 15.00 0.92 -8.28
CA LEU A 42 15.70 1.91 -7.45
C LEU A 42 16.00 1.36 -6.05
N LEU A 43 15.04 0.66 -5.43
CA LEU A 43 15.28 0.02 -4.14
C LEU A 43 16.30 -1.12 -4.25
N GLN A 44 16.15 -2.05 -5.19
CA GLN A 44 17.05 -3.22 -5.25
C GLN A 44 18.52 -2.83 -5.50
N TRP A 45 18.77 -1.87 -6.39
CA TRP A 45 20.14 -1.55 -6.83
C TRP A 45 20.71 -0.30 -6.19
N GLY A 46 19.88 0.71 -5.92
CA GLY A 46 20.32 1.95 -5.28
C GLY A 46 20.39 1.85 -3.76
N CYS A 47 19.69 0.90 -3.14
CA CYS A 47 19.48 0.85 -1.70
C CYS A 47 19.05 -0.56 -1.24
N PRO A 48 19.89 -1.60 -1.36
CA PRO A 48 19.52 -2.96 -0.96
C PRO A 48 19.15 -2.97 0.54
N THR A 49 17.86 -3.01 0.80
CA THR A 49 17.30 -2.80 2.13
C THR A 49 16.79 -4.12 2.69
N TYR A 50 17.24 -4.46 3.89
CA TYR A 50 16.69 -5.57 4.64
C TYR A 50 15.38 -5.14 5.29
N VAL A 51 14.35 -5.97 5.19
CA VAL A 51 13.00 -5.68 5.66
C VAL A 51 12.53 -6.82 6.56
N ARG A 52 11.94 -6.43 7.69
CA ARG A 52 11.27 -7.33 8.63
C ARG A 52 9.80 -6.98 8.69
N VAL A 53 8.94 -7.96 8.47
CA VAL A 53 7.49 -7.79 8.44
C VAL A 53 6.84 -8.67 9.50
N SER A 54 5.92 -8.08 10.25
CA SER A 54 5.13 -8.69 11.32
C SER A 54 3.71 -8.08 11.30
N GLY A 55 2.83 -8.54 12.19
CA GLY A 55 1.49 -7.99 12.29
C GLY A 55 0.65 -8.63 13.39
N ASP A 56 -0.56 -8.14 13.54
CA ASP A 56 -1.54 -8.66 14.49
C ASP A 56 -2.40 -9.80 13.90
N GLU A 57 -3.35 -10.27 14.71
CA GLU A 57 -4.26 -11.35 14.34
C GLU A 57 -5.09 -11.03 13.09
N SER A 58 -5.39 -9.75 12.85
CA SER A 58 -6.27 -9.34 11.75
C SER A 58 -5.68 -9.65 10.38
N VAL A 59 -4.35 -9.73 10.24
CA VAL A 59 -3.65 -10.01 8.97
C VAL A 59 -3.05 -11.42 8.90
N ARG A 60 -3.45 -12.32 9.82
CA ARG A 60 -3.04 -13.74 9.79
C ARG A 60 -3.40 -14.38 8.45
N GLY A 61 -2.47 -15.15 7.90
CA GLY A 61 -2.64 -15.82 6.61
C GLY A 61 -2.58 -14.90 5.39
N GLN A 62 -2.04 -13.67 5.52
CA GLN A 62 -1.91 -12.73 4.40
C GLN A 62 -0.46 -12.31 4.11
N ILE A 63 0.50 -12.76 4.92
CA ILE A 63 1.91 -12.38 4.84
C ILE A 63 2.74 -13.65 4.84
N HIS A 64 3.47 -13.89 3.75
CA HIS A 64 4.13 -15.16 3.45
C HIS A 64 5.48 -14.97 2.77
N LEU A 65 6.21 -16.07 2.58
CA LEU A 65 7.42 -16.14 1.78
C LEU A 65 7.16 -16.89 0.46
N CYS A 66 7.66 -16.34 -0.64
CA CYS A 66 7.81 -17.05 -1.89
C CYS A 66 8.88 -18.15 -1.75
N LYS A 67 8.86 -19.12 -2.67
CA LYS A 67 9.88 -20.19 -2.75
C LYS A 67 11.32 -19.67 -2.90
N ASP A 68 11.48 -18.44 -3.39
CA ASP A 68 12.77 -17.77 -3.57
C ASP A 68 13.14 -16.83 -2.39
N GLY A 69 12.40 -16.92 -1.28
CA GLY A 69 12.64 -16.16 -0.06
C GLY A 69 12.15 -14.71 -0.09
N ARG A 70 11.46 -14.27 -1.16
CA ARG A 70 10.86 -12.93 -1.21
C ARG A 70 9.58 -12.85 -0.40
N LEU A 71 9.26 -11.67 0.11
CA LEU A 71 7.95 -11.39 0.70
C LEU A 71 6.84 -11.55 -0.34
N LYS A 72 5.75 -12.21 0.06
CA LYS A 72 4.49 -12.32 -0.66
C LYS A 72 3.36 -11.85 0.26
N THR A 73 2.53 -10.96 -0.24
CA THR A 73 1.33 -10.51 0.49
C THR A 73 0.06 -10.90 -0.26
N GLN A 74 -1.02 -11.13 0.48
CA GLN A 74 -2.34 -11.53 0.00
C GLN A 74 -3.44 -10.64 0.61
N PHE A 75 -3.24 -9.33 0.52
CA PHE A 75 -4.23 -8.32 0.87
C PHE A 75 -5.27 -8.18 -0.26
N PRO A 76 -6.48 -7.67 0.03
CA PRO A 76 -7.52 -7.43 -0.96
C PRO A 76 -7.07 -6.51 -2.10
N GLU A 77 -7.70 -6.68 -3.26
CA GLU A 77 -7.47 -5.81 -4.42
C GLU A 77 -8.00 -4.38 -4.21
N ARG A 78 -8.87 -4.17 -3.23
CA ARG A 78 -9.38 -2.84 -2.86
C ARG A 78 -9.18 -2.57 -1.38
N LEU A 79 -8.34 -1.60 -1.05
CA LEU A 79 -8.09 -1.16 0.32
C LEU A 79 -7.71 0.31 0.41
N VAL A 80 -7.91 0.89 1.59
CA VAL A 80 -7.26 2.13 1.99
C VAL A 80 -6.09 1.77 2.90
N LEU A 81 -4.90 2.27 2.58
CA LEU A 81 -3.68 2.06 3.33
C LEU A 81 -3.33 3.34 4.09
N ILE A 82 -3.21 3.23 5.41
CA ILE A 82 -2.67 4.28 6.26
C ILE A 82 -1.33 3.83 6.86
N ALA A 83 -0.46 4.80 7.10
CA ALA A 83 0.80 4.57 7.78
C ALA A 83 1.26 5.84 8.49
N ASN A 84 2.19 5.67 9.43
CA ASN A 84 2.98 6.77 9.95
C ASN A 84 4.06 7.21 8.96
N HIS A 85 4.58 8.42 9.15
CA HIS A 85 5.51 9.03 8.21
C HIS A 85 6.83 9.46 8.89
N GLN A 86 7.75 8.52 9.06
CA GLN A 86 9.04 8.76 9.72
C GLN A 86 10.08 9.39 8.79
N VAL A 87 10.15 8.98 7.52
CA VAL A 87 11.13 9.49 6.55
C VAL A 87 10.47 9.79 5.21
N TYR A 88 11.08 10.67 4.43
CA TYR A 88 10.55 11.06 3.11
C TYR A 88 10.31 9.86 2.17
N THR A 89 11.02 8.74 2.35
CA THR A 89 11.00 7.57 1.47
C THR A 89 10.04 6.45 1.89
N ASP A 90 9.27 6.62 2.98
CA ASP A 90 8.30 5.61 3.48
C ASP A 90 7.39 5.07 2.37
N TRP A 91 6.88 5.96 1.51
CA TRP A 91 5.97 5.62 0.42
C TRP A 91 6.55 4.61 -0.58
N ILE A 92 7.88 4.56 -0.73
CA ILE A 92 8.53 3.61 -1.66
C ILE A 92 8.46 2.19 -1.07
N TYR A 93 8.64 2.05 0.23
CA TYR A 93 8.53 0.76 0.92
C TYR A 93 7.09 0.27 0.98
N LEU A 94 6.11 1.16 1.18
CA LEU A 94 4.69 0.81 1.09
C LEU A 94 4.27 0.46 -0.35
N TRP A 95 4.86 1.11 -1.36
CA TRP A 95 4.70 0.71 -2.75
C TRP A 95 5.33 -0.67 -3.02
N TRP A 96 6.45 -1.00 -2.38
CA TRP A 96 7.02 -2.35 -2.46
C TRP A 96 6.09 -3.41 -1.88
N ILE A 97 5.34 -3.12 -0.81
CA ILE A 97 4.31 -4.02 -0.30
C ILE A 97 3.16 -4.19 -1.31
N ALA A 98 2.77 -3.12 -2.01
CA ALA A 98 1.83 -3.26 -3.12
C ALA A 98 2.44 -4.13 -4.25
N TYR A 99 3.76 -4.06 -4.48
CA TYR A 99 4.43 -4.94 -5.44
C TYR A 99 4.40 -6.41 -5.04
N THR A 100 4.63 -6.74 -3.76
CA THR A 100 4.52 -8.11 -3.24
C THR A 100 3.10 -8.68 -3.32
N ASN A 101 2.10 -7.80 -3.46
CA ASN A 101 0.69 -8.11 -3.66
C ASN A 101 0.23 -8.05 -5.12
N GLN A 102 1.12 -7.76 -6.08
CA GLN A 102 0.79 -7.48 -7.49
C GLN A 102 -0.11 -6.24 -7.72
N MET A 103 -0.19 -5.35 -6.72
CA MET A 103 -0.98 -4.11 -6.69
C MET A 103 -0.17 -2.83 -6.95
N HIS A 104 1.13 -2.92 -7.21
CA HIS A 104 2.00 -1.77 -7.51
C HIS A 104 1.53 -0.91 -8.69
N GLY A 105 0.79 -1.49 -9.65
CA GLY A 105 0.17 -0.75 -10.74
C GLY A 105 -1.15 -0.06 -10.38
N ARG A 106 -1.70 -0.34 -9.20
CA ARG A 106 -3.03 0.05 -8.76
C ARG A 106 -3.00 0.81 -7.42
N ILE A 107 -1.82 1.19 -6.95
CA ILE A 107 -1.64 2.09 -5.81
C ILE A 107 -1.72 3.55 -6.25
N PHE A 108 -2.50 4.33 -5.51
CA PHE A 108 -2.70 5.76 -5.67
C PHE A 108 -2.29 6.42 -4.35
N ILE A 109 -1.38 7.39 -4.43
CA ILE A 109 -0.79 8.01 -3.24
C ILE A 109 -1.26 9.46 -3.16
N ILE A 110 -1.72 9.89 -1.99
CA ILE A 110 -2.00 11.30 -1.72
C ILE A 110 -0.68 12.00 -1.39
N LEU A 111 -0.31 13.00 -2.18
CA LEU A 111 0.99 13.67 -2.15
C LEU A 111 0.87 15.18 -2.01
N LYS A 112 1.94 15.82 -1.53
CA LYS A 112 2.05 17.28 -1.50
C LYS A 112 2.11 17.85 -2.92
N GLU A 113 1.30 18.85 -3.21
CA GLU A 113 1.20 19.46 -4.55
C GLU A 113 2.51 19.98 -5.12
N SER A 114 3.40 20.49 -4.28
CA SER A 114 4.71 20.98 -4.74
C SER A 114 5.54 19.89 -5.45
N LEU A 115 5.28 18.61 -5.18
CA LEU A 115 6.00 17.49 -5.82
C LEU A 115 5.67 17.35 -7.30
N LYS A 116 4.53 17.87 -7.77
CA LYS A 116 4.15 17.89 -9.19
C LYS A 116 5.16 18.66 -10.05
N TYR A 117 5.86 19.63 -9.46
CA TYR A 117 6.78 20.51 -10.19
C TYR A 117 8.23 20.02 -10.21
N ILE A 118 8.53 18.87 -9.59
CA ILE A 118 9.88 18.29 -9.67
C ILE A 118 10.07 17.74 -11.10
N PRO A 119 11.11 18.17 -11.84
CA PRO A 119 11.35 17.68 -13.20
C PRO A 119 11.50 16.17 -13.23
N ILE A 120 10.89 15.53 -14.24
CA ILE A 120 10.83 14.09 -14.49
C ILE A 120 9.99 13.33 -13.44
N ILE A 121 10.30 13.50 -12.16
CA ILE A 121 9.64 12.79 -11.05
C ILE A 121 8.18 13.23 -10.91
N GLY A 122 7.89 14.52 -10.97
CA GLY A 122 6.53 15.06 -10.85
C GLY A 122 5.62 14.65 -12.02
N GLN A 123 6.17 14.59 -13.24
CA GLN A 123 5.49 14.02 -14.40
C GLN A 123 5.21 12.53 -14.18
N GLY A 124 6.20 11.76 -13.74
CA GLY A 124 6.04 10.35 -13.39
C GLY A 124 4.91 10.13 -12.40
N MET A 125 4.92 10.85 -11.27
CA MET A 125 3.86 10.79 -10.25
C MET A 125 2.46 11.11 -10.84
N THR A 126 2.39 12.05 -11.78
CA THR A 126 1.15 12.37 -12.50
C THR A 126 0.69 11.19 -13.37
N PHE A 127 1.59 10.53 -14.11
CA PHE A 127 1.30 9.34 -14.91
C PHE A 127 0.83 8.15 -14.06
N TYR A 128 1.39 7.98 -12.85
CA TYR A 128 0.93 6.93 -11.93
C TYR A 128 -0.47 7.17 -11.36
N GLY A 129 -1.02 8.39 -11.53
CA GLY A 129 -2.36 8.76 -11.07
C GLY A 129 -2.39 9.29 -9.64
N PHE A 130 -1.24 9.69 -9.08
CA PHE A 130 -1.17 10.19 -7.71
C PHE A 130 -2.00 11.47 -7.51
N ILE A 131 -2.51 11.66 -6.30
CA ILE A 131 -3.44 12.72 -5.95
C ILE A 131 -2.66 13.82 -5.22
N PHE A 132 -2.40 14.92 -5.91
CA PHE A 132 -1.73 16.08 -5.34
C PHE A 132 -2.68 16.90 -4.46
N MET A 133 -2.18 17.44 -3.34
CA MET A 133 -2.93 18.22 -2.36
C MET A 133 -2.15 19.48 -1.95
N ALA A 134 -2.80 20.64 -1.97
CA ALA A 134 -2.25 21.92 -1.53
C ALA A 134 -2.15 22.01 0.01
N ARG A 135 -2.77 21.06 0.73
CA ARG A 135 -2.96 21.05 2.19
C ARG A 135 -3.86 22.19 2.66
N LYS A 136 -4.85 22.52 1.83
CA LYS A 136 -5.90 23.51 2.10
C LYS A 136 -7.23 22.87 1.75
N TRP A 137 -7.97 22.45 2.78
CA TRP A 137 -9.16 21.63 2.62
C TRP A 137 -10.18 22.20 1.61
N LEU A 138 -10.51 23.48 1.73
CA LEU A 138 -11.50 24.15 0.87
C LEU A 138 -11.14 24.09 -0.62
N SER A 139 -9.87 24.27 -0.97
CA SER A 139 -9.42 24.19 -2.37
C SER A 139 -9.22 22.75 -2.84
N ASP A 140 -8.85 21.84 -1.95
CA ASP A 140 -8.50 20.47 -2.30
C ASP A 140 -9.72 19.54 -2.40
N LYS A 141 -10.79 19.79 -1.62
CA LYS A 141 -11.96 18.90 -1.53
C LYS A 141 -12.56 18.55 -2.89
N PRO A 142 -12.85 19.51 -3.81
CA PRO A 142 -13.44 19.17 -5.10
C PRO A 142 -12.54 18.29 -5.97
N ARG A 143 -11.22 18.58 -5.96
CA ARG A 143 -10.24 17.77 -6.70
C ARG A 143 -10.14 16.36 -6.14
N LEU A 144 -10.09 16.23 -4.81
CA LEU A 144 -10.04 14.93 -4.15
C LEU A 144 -11.31 14.13 -4.44
N GLN A 145 -12.48 14.76 -4.35
CA GLN A 145 -13.77 14.14 -4.67
C GLN A 145 -13.78 13.58 -6.10
N HIS A 146 -13.46 14.40 -7.09
CA HIS A 146 -13.42 13.98 -8.50
C HIS A 146 -12.46 12.81 -8.74
N ARG A 147 -11.30 12.81 -8.07
CA ARG A 147 -10.34 11.69 -8.16
C ARG A 147 -10.90 10.41 -7.54
N LEU A 148 -11.53 10.49 -6.37
CA LEU A 148 -12.12 9.34 -5.68
C LEU A 148 -13.32 8.77 -6.45
N GLU A 149 -14.17 9.62 -7.04
CA GLU A 149 -15.26 9.19 -7.93
C GLU A 149 -14.74 8.37 -9.11
N LYS A 150 -13.63 8.79 -9.73
CA LYS A 150 -12.97 8.02 -10.80
C LYS A 150 -12.43 6.66 -10.31
N LEU A 151 -12.07 6.54 -9.03
CA LEU A 151 -11.62 5.27 -8.43
C LEU A 151 -12.79 4.33 -8.05
N LYS A 152 -14.04 4.78 -8.18
CA LYS A 152 -15.26 3.98 -8.02
C LYS A 152 -15.81 3.46 -9.35
N THR A 153 -15.05 3.57 -10.44
CA THR A 153 -15.45 3.02 -11.74
C THR A 153 -15.65 1.51 -11.63
N GLN A 154 -16.81 1.03 -12.09
CA GLN A 154 -17.16 -0.38 -12.13
C GLN A 154 -16.58 -1.03 -13.39
N THR A 155 -16.04 -2.24 -13.26
CA THR A 155 -15.64 -3.05 -14.40
C THR A 155 -16.92 -3.52 -15.10
N SER A 156 -17.22 -2.91 -16.25
CA SER A 156 -18.39 -3.29 -17.07
C SER A 156 -18.15 -4.66 -17.69
N GLY A 157 -18.92 -5.68 -17.29
CA GLY A 157 -18.90 -6.98 -17.97
C GLY A 157 -19.15 -8.23 -17.12
N SER A 158 -19.33 -8.12 -15.81
CA SER A 158 -19.65 -9.28 -14.97
C SER A 158 -21.16 -9.36 -14.75
N GLU A 159 -21.81 -10.46 -15.18
CA GLU A 159 -23.21 -10.81 -14.86
C GLU A 159 -23.43 -11.14 -13.37
N SER A 160 -22.54 -10.68 -12.49
CA SER A 160 -22.59 -10.88 -11.04
C SER A 160 -23.59 -9.91 -10.39
N GLU A 161 -24.35 -10.40 -9.41
CA GLU A 161 -25.29 -9.61 -8.61
C GLU A 161 -24.60 -8.51 -7.76
N SER A 162 -23.27 -8.57 -7.62
CA SER A 162 -22.47 -7.58 -6.87
C SER A 162 -21.64 -6.67 -7.78
N PRO A 163 -21.63 -5.34 -7.53
CA PRO A 163 -20.86 -4.41 -8.33
C PRO A 163 -19.36 -4.69 -8.22
N GLN A 164 -18.73 -5.05 -9.35
CA GLN A 164 -17.29 -5.27 -9.42
C GLN A 164 -16.58 -3.95 -9.70
N TYR A 165 -15.74 -3.50 -8.76
CA TYR A 165 -14.96 -2.27 -8.89
C TYR A 165 -13.52 -2.58 -9.31
N ASP A 166 -12.90 -1.67 -10.07
CA ASP A 166 -11.50 -1.81 -10.48
C ASP A 166 -10.55 -1.95 -9.27
N PRO A 167 -9.48 -2.76 -9.33
CA PRO A 167 -8.49 -2.85 -8.25
C PRO A 167 -7.86 -1.49 -7.90
N MET A 168 -7.74 -1.18 -6.61
CA MET A 168 -7.31 0.13 -6.12
C MET A 168 -6.78 0.08 -4.68
N TRP A 169 -5.57 0.58 -4.48
CA TRP A 169 -5.03 0.87 -3.14
C TRP A 169 -4.86 2.37 -2.98
N LEU A 170 -5.47 2.98 -1.97
CA LEU A 170 -5.29 4.40 -1.67
C LEU A 170 -4.38 4.57 -0.46
N LEU A 171 -3.15 5.05 -0.67
CA LEU A 171 -2.19 5.35 0.40
C LEU A 171 -2.34 6.79 0.91
N ILE A 172 -2.53 6.93 2.21
CA ILE A 172 -2.64 8.20 2.93
C ILE A 172 -1.75 8.16 4.17
N PHE A 173 -1.01 9.25 4.43
CA PHE A 173 -0.33 9.48 5.70
C PHE A 173 -1.10 10.54 6.50
N PRO A 174 -1.92 10.16 7.50
CA PRO A 174 -2.74 11.11 8.24
C PRO A 174 -1.95 12.22 8.94
N GLU A 175 -0.67 12.01 9.26
CA GLU A 175 0.23 13.05 9.77
C GLU A 175 0.39 14.25 8.80
N GLY A 176 0.27 14.00 7.50
CA GLY A 176 0.30 15.01 6.43
C GLY A 176 1.69 15.60 6.13
N THR A 177 2.74 15.13 6.82
CA THR A 177 4.15 15.47 6.62
C THR A 177 5.02 14.47 7.38
N ASN A 178 6.29 14.36 7.02
CA ASN A 178 7.23 13.52 7.75
C ASN A 178 7.61 14.08 9.13
N LEU A 179 8.00 13.18 10.02
CA LEU A 179 8.52 13.47 11.34
C LEU A 179 9.89 14.14 11.25
N SER A 180 10.00 15.33 11.83
CA SER A 180 11.21 16.13 11.92
C SER A 180 11.15 16.99 13.19
N PRO A 181 12.26 17.54 13.68
CA PRO A 181 12.23 18.43 14.86
C PRO A 181 11.26 19.61 14.72
N ASN A 182 11.12 20.15 13.51
CA ASN A 182 10.22 21.29 13.25
C ASN A 182 8.75 20.85 13.21
N THR A 183 8.46 19.76 12.49
CA THR A 183 7.09 19.25 12.38
C THR A 183 6.58 18.70 13.72
N LYS A 184 7.45 18.05 14.51
CA LYS A 184 7.14 17.58 15.87
C LYS A 184 6.77 18.72 16.80
N ARG A 185 7.60 19.77 16.88
CA ARG A 185 7.31 20.98 17.68
C ARG A 185 5.93 21.57 17.36
N ARG A 186 5.61 21.70 16.06
CA ARG A 186 4.31 22.23 15.61
C ARG A 186 3.15 21.31 15.98
N SER A 187 3.36 20.00 15.90
CA SER A 187 2.37 19.00 16.33
C SER A 187 2.12 19.10 17.83
N ASP A 188 3.17 19.21 18.64
CA ASP A 188 3.07 19.30 20.10
C ASP A 188 2.41 20.61 20.54
N GLU A 189 2.75 21.73 19.90
CA GLU A 189 2.09 23.02 20.13
C GLU A 189 0.59 22.96 19.80
N TYR A 190 0.22 22.28 18.72
CA TYR A 190 -1.18 22.05 18.37
C TYR A 190 -1.86 21.17 19.42
N GLY A 191 -1.25 20.03 19.79
CA GLY A 191 -1.75 19.13 20.82
C GLY A 191 -2.02 19.85 22.14
N ARG A 192 -1.04 20.63 22.62
CA ARG A 192 -1.17 21.46 23.83
C ARG A 192 -2.35 22.44 23.76
N LYS A 193 -2.58 23.08 22.61
CA LYS A 193 -3.72 24.00 22.43
C LYS A 193 -5.07 23.28 22.42
N GLN A 194 -5.09 22.00 22.01
CA GLN A 194 -6.30 21.18 21.95
C GLN A 194 -6.48 20.28 23.19
N GLY A 195 -5.58 20.35 24.18
CA GLY A 195 -5.61 19.49 25.36
C GLY A 195 -5.28 18.02 25.06
N LEU A 196 -4.57 17.75 23.97
CA LEU A 196 -4.14 16.41 23.57
C LEU A 196 -2.72 16.11 24.06
N PRO A 197 -2.46 14.91 24.59
CA PRO A 197 -1.11 14.51 24.98
C PRO A 197 -0.19 14.43 23.74
N PRO A 198 1.09 14.82 23.86
CA PRO A 198 2.04 14.64 22.78
C PRO A 198 2.38 13.15 22.60
N LEU A 199 2.54 12.72 21.36
CA LEU A 199 3.12 11.41 21.01
C LEU A 199 4.65 11.48 21.08
N LYS A 200 5.34 10.37 21.35
CA LYS A 200 6.80 10.33 21.48
C LYS A 200 7.49 10.26 20.13
N HIS A 201 7.01 9.38 19.27
CA HIS A 201 7.67 8.90 18.05
C HIS A 201 6.96 9.32 16.76
N GLU A 202 5.84 10.04 16.86
CA GLU A 202 5.00 10.41 15.72
C GLU A 202 4.43 11.83 15.82
N LEU A 203 3.83 12.31 14.73
CA LEU A 203 2.99 13.51 14.73
C LEU A 203 1.53 13.13 15.02
N LEU A 204 0.76 14.08 15.57
CA LEU A 204 -0.69 13.90 15.73
C LEU A 204 -1.36 13.80 14.34
N PRO A 205 -2.25 12.81 14.13
CA PRO A 205 -2.89 12.61 12.84
C PRO A 205 -3.93 13.70 12.56
N ARG A 206 -4.13 13.99 11.27
CA ARG A 206 -5.20 14.85 10.75
C ARG A 206 -6.28 13.99 10.12
N SER A 207 -7.47 14.08 10.68
CA SER A 207 -8.60 13.22 10.34
C SER A 207 -9.36 13.62 9.08
N THR A 208 -9.54 14.91 8.82
CA THR A 208 -10.48 15.43 7.78
C THR A 208 -10.30 14.77 6.42
N GLY A 209 -9.05 14.66 5.94
CA GLY A 209 -8.75 14.07 4.64
C GLY A 209 -9.01 12.57 4.58
N LEU A 210 -8.62 11.85 5.64
CA LEU A 210 -8.85 10.41 5.74
C LEU A 210 -10.35 10.11 5.84
N LEU A 211 -11.07 10.77 6.75
CA LEU A 211 -12.51 10.60 6.92
C LEU A 211 -13.24 10.80 5.59
N PHE A 212 -12.94 11.88 4.88
CA PHE A 212 -13.55 12.14 3.58
C PHE A 212 -13.26 11.01 2.58
N CYS A 213 -12.02 10.53 2.49
CA CYS A 213 -11.69 9.42 1.59
C CYS A 213 -12.49 8.16 1.94
N LEU A 214 -12.58 7.81 3.24
CA LEU A 214 -13.33 6.65 3.70
C LEU A 214 -14.84 6.78 3.42
N GLN A 215 -15.42 7.96 3.66
CA GLN A 215 -16.83 8.24 3.35
C GLN A 215 -17.13 8.09 1.85
N GLN A 216 -16.26 8.62 0.98
CA GLN A 216 -16.45 8.51 -0.47
C GLN A 216 -16.30 7.07 -0.97
N LEU A 217 -15.40 6.30 -0.37
CA LEU A 217 -15.10 4.92 -0.73
C LEU A 217 -15.97 3.88 0.00
N LYS A 218 -16.83 4.30 0.93
CA LYS A 218 -17.81 3.44 1.64
C LYS A 218 -18.62 2.63 0.62
N GLY A 219 -18.76 1.33 0.87
CA GLY A 219 -19.41 0.38 -0.03
C GLY A 219 -18.55 -0.12 -1.20
N THR A 220 -17.27 0.31 -1.30
CA THR A 220 -16.34 -0.15 -2.34
C THR A 220 -15.05 -0.76 -1.77
N VAL A 221 -14.83 -0.62 -0.47
CA VAL A 221 -13.67 -1.09 0.28
C VAL A 221 -14.19 -1.65 1.59
N ASP A 222 -13.68 -2.81 2.00
CA ASP A 222 -14.10 -3.48 3.25
C ASP A 222 -13.12 -3.23 4.40
N TRP A 223 -11.86 -2.89 4.10
CA TRP A 223 -10.79 -2.80 5.10
C TRP A 223 -9.91 -1.56 4.93
N VAL A 224 -9.56 -0.96 6.06
CA VAL A 224 -8.45 0.00 6.18
C VAL A 224 -7.25 -0.74 6.73
N TYR A 225 -6.20 -0.88 5.93
CA TYR A 225 -4.93 -1.44 6.36
C TYR A 225 -4.08 -0.35 7.00
N ASP A 226 -3.46 -0.67 8.12
CA ASP A 226 -2.58 0.22 8.87
C ASP A 226 -1.19 -0.42 9.00
N CYS A 227 -0.17 0.33 8.59
CA CYS A 227 1.23 -0.07 8.68
C CYS A 227 1.99 0.85 9.64
N SER A 228 2.65 0.28 10.64
CA SER A 228 3.64 0.99 11.46
C SER A 228 5.02 0.71 10.89
N VAL A 229 5.70 1.76 10.44
CA VAL A 229 7.05 1.69 9.88
C VAL A 229 8.04 2.23 10.91
N ALA A 230 9.11 1.48 11.13
CA ALA A 230 10.23 1.90 11.96
C ALA A 230 11.57 1.55 11.31
N TYR A 231 12.60 2.32 11.64
CA TYR A 231 13.93 2.23 11.03
C TYR A 231 14.99 1.92 12.08
N GLU A 232 15.80 0.89 11.83
CA GLU A 232 17.01 0.64 12.61
C GLU A 232 18.17 1.49 12.08
N GLY A 233 19.07 1.90 12.99
CA GLY A 233 20.32 2.61 12.65
C GLY A 233 20.47 4.00 13.29
N PRO A 234 19.45 4.89 13.26
CA PRO A 234 19.56 6.18 13.93
C PRO A 234 19.77 6.02 15.43
N PRO A 235 20.61 6.84 16.09
CA PRO A 235 20.74 6.84 17.54
C PRO A 235 19.39 7.01 18.23
N LYS A 236 19.21 6.36 19.37
CA LYS A 236 17.98 6.46 20.17
C LYS A 236 17.67 7.94 20.50
N GLY A 237 16.42 8.35 20.31
CA GLY A 237 16.00 9.75 20.49
C GLY A 237 16.33 10.69 19.34
N SER A 238 16.89 10.17 18.24
CA SER A 238 17.11 10.93 17.01
C SER A 238 16.01 10.68 15.98
N TYR A 239 15.86 11.61 15.04
CA TYR A 239 14.85 11.51 13.99
C TYR A 239 15.44 10.83 12.75
N PRO A 240 14.86 9.72 12.25
CA PRO A 240 15.35 9.00 11.08
C PRO A 240 15.52 9.87 9.82
N ASP A 241 14.67 10.89 9.64
CA ASP A 241 14.73 11.85 8.53
C ASP A 241 16.10 12.54 8.38
N LYS A 242 16.82 12.74 9.50
CA LYS A 242 18.17 13.33 9.47
C LYS A 242 19.23 12.42 8.85
N TYR A 243 19.02 11.11 8.94
CA TYR A 243 20.01 10.10 8.53
C TYR A 243 19.67 9.51 7.17
N PHE A 244 18.38 9.32 6.88
CA PHE A 244 17.87 8.67 5.67
C PHE A 244 17.22 9.65 4.71
N THR A 245 17.97 10.69 4.35
CA THR A 245 17.60 11.61 3.26
C THR A 245 17.66 10.91 1.90
N LEU A 246 17.02 11.48 0.86
CA LEU A 246 17.16 10.97 -0.51
C LEU A 246 18.62 10.91 -0.96
N ARG A 247 19.43 11.91 -0.60
CA ARG A 247 20.85 11.98 -0.96
C ARG A 247 21.66 10.91 -0.26
N SER A 248 21.50 10.76 1.06
CA SER A 248 22.26 9.74 1.80
C SER A 248 21.88 8.34 1.35
N THR A 249 20.58 8.08 1.20
CA THR A 249 20.03 6.78 0.82
C THR A 249 20.41 6.38 -0.60
N TYR A 250 20.14 7.23 -1.60
CA TYR A 250 20.23 6.85 -3.01
C TYR A 250 21.46 7.37 -3.76
N LEU A 251 22.21 8.34 -3.20
CA LEU A 251 23.41 8.90 -3.84
C LEU A 251 24.70 8.59 -3.08
N GLN A 252 24.64 8.38 -1.76
CA GLN A 252 25.80 8.11 -0.92
C GLN A 252 25.88 6.65 -0.44
N GLY A 253 24.92 5.81 -0.83
CA GLY A 253 24.90 4.39 -0.47
C GLY A 253 24.80 4.15 1.05
N ARG A 254 24.07 5.02 1.77
CA ARG A 254 23.78 4.87 3.20
C ARG A 254 22.29 4.57 3.39
N PRO A 255 21.84 3.37 3.00
CA PRO A 255 20.47 2.94 3.21
C PRO A 255 20.18 2.79 4.71
N PRO A 256 18.90 2.73 5.12
CA PRO A 256 18.56 2.23 6.44
C PRO A 256 19.11 0.81 6.64
N THR A 257 19.59 0.53 7.85
CA THR A 257 20.09 -0.82 8.21
C THR A 257 18.98 -1.85 8.02
N SER A 258 17.78 -1.52 8.48
CA SER A 258 16.58 -2.27 8.17
C SER A 258 15.34 -1.39 8.23
N VAL A 259 14.30 -1.86 7.53
CA VAL A 259 12.94 -1.31 7.61
C VAL A 259 12.06 -2.35 8.27
N ASN A 260 11.41 -1.96 9.36
CA ASN A 260 10.55 -2.84 10.13
C ASN A 260 9.11 -2.39 9.89
N MET A 261 8.23 -3.35 9.60
CA MET A 261 6.83 -3.11 9.32
C MET A 261 5.95 -3.97 10.20
N TYR A 262 4.97 -3.34 10.83
CA TYR A 262 3.90 -4.01 11.56
C TYR A 262 2.56 -3.72 10.91
N TRP A 263 1.82 -4.77 10.58
CA TRP A 263 0.55 -4.69 9.86
C TRP A 263 -0.64 -5.06 10.73
N ARG A 264 -1.70 -4.27 10.59
CA ARG A 264 -3.05 -4.56 11.12
C ARG A 264 -4.10 -4.02 10.15
N ARG A 265 -5.36 -4.42 10.31
CA ARG A 265 -6.47 -3.88 9.53
C ARG A 265 -7.73 -3.67 10.36
N PHE A 266 -8.52 -2.70 9.94
CA PHE A 266 -9.80 -2.34 10.56
C PHE A 266 -10.92 -2.51 9.55
N ALA A 267 -12.01 -3.16 9.95
CA ALA A 267 -13.18 -3.29 9.10
C ALA A 267 -13.82 -1.91 8.90
N MET A 268 -14.21 -1.58 7.67
CA MET A 268 -14.88 -0.31 7.35
C MET A 268 -16.21 -0.15 8.11
N SER A 269 -16.84 -1.25 8.52
CA SER A 269 -18.06 -1.26 9.35
C SER A 269 -17.83 -0.76 10.77
N ASP A 270 -16.60 -0.90 11.30
CA ASP A 270 -16.28 -0.66 12.71
C ASP A 270 -15.69 0.74 12.92
N ILE A 271 -15.53 1.51 11.83
CA ILE A 271 -14.98 2.86 11.85
C ILE A 271 -16.16 3.84 11.92
N PRO A 272 -16.17 4.78 12.88
CA PRO A 272 -17.25 5.77 12.99
C PRO A 272 -17.10 6.82 11.89
N LEU A 273 -17.70 6.57 10.72
CA LEU A 273 -17.59 7.44 9.53
C LEU A 273 -18.63 8.55 9.48
N ASP A 274 -19.67 8.49 10.33
CA ASP A 274 -20.82 9.38 10.23
C ASP A 274 -20.68 10.62 11.16
N ASP A 275 -19.79 10.57 12.16
CA ASP A 275 -19.47 11.70 13.05
C ASP A 275 -17.97 12.03 13.06
N GLN A 276 -17.65 13.32 12.85
CA GLN A 276 -16.26 13.79 12.78
C GLN A 276 -15.53 13.65 14.12
N LYS A 277 -16.18 13.89 15.26
CA LYS A 277 -15.53 13.86 16.58
C LYS A 277 -15.25 12.43 17.03
N GLU A 278 -16.17 11.51 16.75
CA GLU A 278 -15.98 10.08 16.99
C GLU A 278 -14.84 9.54 16.12
N PHE A 279 -14.84 9.87 14.82
CA PHE A 279 -13.74 9.51 13.92
C PHE A 279 -12.39 10.06 14.38
N ASP A 280 -12.36 11.32 14.78
CA ASP A 280 -11.17 11.98 15.33
C ASP A 280 -10.62 11.23 16.54
N SER A 281 -11.51 10.78 17.43
CA SER A 281 -11.14 10.08 18.65
C SER A 281 -10.67 8.66 18.36
N TRP A 282 -11.35 7.96 17.45
CA TRP A 282 -10.93 6.67 16.94
C TRP A 282 -9.53 6.74 16.31
N LEU A 283 -9.30 7.71 15.42
CA LEU A 283 -8.02 7.87 14.73
C LEU A 283 -6.88 8.20 15.71
N ARG A 284 -7.13 9.07 16.69
CA ARG A 284 -6.14 9.37 17.73
C ARG A 284 -5.80 8.14 18.57
N ALA A 285 -6.78 7.33 18.96
CA ALA A 285 -6.53 6.09 19.70
C ALA A 285 -5.63 5.14 18.90
N ARG A 286 -5.89 4.98 17.58
CA ARG A 286 -5.02 4.17 16.71
C ARG A 286 -3.60 4.70 16.63
N TRP A 287 -3.42 6.03 16.64
CA TRP A 287 -2.08 6.66 16.67
C TRP A 287 -1.40 6.52 18.04
N THR A 288 -2.14 6.57 19.15
CA THR A 288 -1.56 6.30 20.47
C THR A 288 -1.04 4.86 20.57
N GLU A 289 -1.84 3.88 20.14
CA GLU A 289 -1.39 2.47 20.07
C GLU A 289 -0.18 2.31 19.15
N LYS A 290 -0.12 3.06 18.05
CA LYS A 290 1.01 3.04 17.12
C LYS A 290 2.28 3.61 17.75
N ASP A 291 2.15 4.70 18.50
CA ASP A 291 3.26 5.31 19.23
C ASP A 291 3.82 4.35 20.29
N GLU A 292 2.96 3.60 20.98
CA GLU A 292 3.37 2.54 21.92
C GLU A 292 4.10 1.39 21.22
N LEU A 293 3.62 0.93 20.06
CA LEU A 293 4.32 -0.08 19.24
C LEU A 293 5.71 0.40 18.80
N LEU A 294 5.84 1.69 18.47
CA LEU A 294 7.14 2.28 18.13
C LEU A 294 8.06 2.36 19.36
N ASP A 295 7.52 2.71 20.53
CA ASP A 295 8.26 2.71 21.79
C ASP A 295 8.83 1.32 22.08
N GLU A 296 8.00 0.29 22.00
CA GLU A 296 8.43 -1.11 22.16
C GLU A 296 9.48 -1.51 21.11
N PHE A 297 9.30 -1.12 19.85
CA PHE A 297 10.28 -1.36 18.80
C PHE A 297 11.62 -0.71 19.09
N PHE A 298 11.65 0.55 19.55
CA PHE A 298 12.90 1.24 19.86
C PHE A 298 13.58 0.75 21.13
N GLU A 299 12.86 0.05 22.02
CA GLU A 299 13.42 -0.64 23.18
C GLU A 299 13.95 -2.04 22.85
N THR A 300 13.21 -2.82 22.05
CA THR A 300 13.49 -4.25 21.83
C THR A 300 14.15 -4.56 20.48
N GLY A 301 14.10 -3.62 19.54
CA GLY A 301 14.55 -3.79 18.15
C GLY A 301 13.56 -4.56 17.26
N ARG A 302 12.39 -4.95 17.75
CA ARG A 302 11.39 -5.70 16.98
C ARG A 302 9.97 -5.27 17.34
N PHE A 303 9.08 -5.29 16.36
CA PHE A 303 7.66 -5.20 16.65
C PHE A 303 7.15 -6.52 17.22
N PRO A 304 6.05 -6.50 18.00
CA PRO A 304 5.36 -7.71 18.39
C PRO A 304 4.80 -8.43 17.16
N THR A 305 4.39 -9.68 17.32
CA THR A 305 3.74 -10.43 16.23
C THR A 305 2.74 -11.43 16.77
N ALA A 306 1.60 -11.52 16.09
CA ALA A 306 0.61 -12.57 16.26
C ALA A 306 0.53 -13.46 15.01
N LEU A 307 1.59 -13.51 14.19
CA LEU A 307 1.60 -14.26 12.93
C LEU A 307 2.27 -15.65 13.04
N ALA A 308 2.76 -16.02 14.23
CA ALA A 308 3.35 -17.34 14.45
C ALA A 308 2.41 -18.46 13.98
N GLY A 309 2.98 -19.42 13.24
CA GLY A 309 2.26 -20.54 12.63
C GLY A 309 1.33 -20.18 11.46
N SER A 310 1.28 -18.91 11.01
CA SER A 310 0.45 -18.49 9.87
C SER A 310 1.24 -18.11 8.62
N ILE A 311 2.57 -18.08 8.69
CA ILE A 311 3.45 -17.71 7.59
C ILE A 311 3.83 -18.98 6.84
N ASP A 312 3.35 -19.14 5.60
CA ASP A 312 3.86 -20.14 4.67
C ASP A 312 5.28 -19.76 4.25
N ALA A 313 6.24 -20.56 4.71
CA ALA A 313 7.63 -20.52 4.31
C ALA A 313 7.88 -21.76 3.46
N GLY A 314 7.99 -21.57 2.15
CA GLY A 314 8.35 -22.66 1.22
C GLY A 314 9.78 -23.15 1.43
N ASN A 315 10.46 -23.61 0.37
CA ASN A 315 11.86 -24.02 0.44
C ASN A 315 12.81 -22.80 0.50
N VAL A 316 12.81 -22.10 1.63
CA VAL A 316 13.65 -20.93 1.92
C VAL A 316 14.81 -21.31 2.85
N SER A 317 15.68 -20.37 3.22
CA SER A 317 16.80 -20.67 4.12
C SER A 317 16.33 -20.99 5.54
N ASP A 318 17.13 -21.76 6.29
CA ASP A 318 16.81 -22.13 7.69
C ASP A 318 16.55 -20.90 8.58
N VAL A 319 17.29 -19.80 8.35
CA VAL A 319 17.11 -18.53 9.05
C VAL A 319 15.71 -17.95 8.78
N GLN A 320 15.24 -18.02 7.53
CA GLN A 320 13.90 -17.54 7.17
C GLN A 320 12.80 -18.46 7.71
N ILE A 321 13.03 -19.77 7.76
CA ILE A 321 12.10 -20.75 8.36
C ILE A 321 11.97 -20.48 9.86
N GLU A 322 13.07 -20.27 10.57
CA GLU A 322 13.06 -19.96 11.99
C GLU A 322 12.33 -18.63 12.26
N ALA A 323 12.63 -17.57 11.49
CA ALA A 323 11.94 -16.29 11.61
C ALA A 323 10.43 -16.45 11.36
N ALA A 324 10.03 -17.19 10.31
CA ALA A 324 8.63 -17.44 9.98
C ALA A 324 7.90 -18.21 11.08
N SER A 325 8.54 -19.21 11.70
CA SER A 325 7.97 -19.94 12.85
C SER A 325 7.68 -19.03 14.04
N LYS A 326 8.49 -17.97 14.21
CA LYS A 326 8.33 -16.93 15.24
C LYS A 326 7.36 -15.82 14.82
N GLY A 327 6.76 -15.89 13.63
CA GLY A 327 5.80 -14.90 13.14
C GLY A 327 6.43 -13.70 12.43
N PHE A 328 7.65 -13.83 11.90
CA PHE A 328 8.33 -12.78 11.16
C PHE A 328 8.65 -13.20 9.73
N VAL A 329 8.43 -12.31 8.76
CA VAL A 329 9.05 -12.42 7.44
C VAL A 329 10.27 -11.52 7.39
N GLU A 330 11.43 -12.12 7.16
CA GLU A 330 12.72 -11.43 7.05
C GLU A 330 13.29 -11.64 5.64
N THR A 331 13.48 -10.56 4.89
CA THR A 331 13.93 -10.61 3.48
C THR A 331 14.62 -9.32 3.07
N HIS A 332 15.25 -9.32 1.90
CA HIS A 332 15.63 -8.09 1.21
C HIS A 332 14.57 -7.67 0.19
N VAL A 333 14.51 -6.37 -0.11
CA VAL A 333 13.77 -5.87 -1.27
C VAL A 333 14.40 -6.43 -2.55
N ARG A 334 13.63 -7.22 -3.30
CA ARG A 334 14.04 -7.84 -4.57
C ARG A 334 12.91 -7.82 -5.59
N LEU A 335 13.26 -7.69 -6.86
CA LEU A 335 12.37 -7.84 -8.01
C LEU A 335 11.94 -9.30 -8.20
N HIS A 336 10.78 -9.48 -8.82
CA HIS A 336 10.19 -10.78 -9.14
C HIS A 336 10.92 -11.48 -10.30
N HIS A 337 11.40 -10.72 -11.29
CA HIS A 337 12.18 -11.28 -12.38
C HIS A 337 13.18 -10.26 -12.96
N TRP A 338 14.37 -10.72 -13.34
CA TRP A 338 15.39 -9.87 -13.95
C TRP A 338 14.95 -9.26 -15.29
N THR A 339 14.02 -9.89 -16.03
CA THR A 339 13.50 -9.35 -17.30
C THR A 339 12.64 -8.10 -17.12
N GLU A 340 12.20 -7.78 -15.89
CA GLU A 340 11.54 -6.50 -15.61
C GLU A 340 12.45 -5.30 -15.89
N LEU A 341 13.77 -5.50 -15.89
CA LEU A 341 14.78 -4.52 -16.30
C LEU A 341 14.70 -4.21 -17.80
N GLY A 342 14.62 -5.24 -18.64
CA GLY A 342 14.57 -5.08 -20.10
C GLY A 342 13.35 -4.33 -20.60
N ARG A 343 12.24 -4.36 -19.86
CA ARG A 343 11.00 -3.67 -20.24
C ARG A 343 11.10 -2.14 -20.22
N ILE A 344 11.93 -1.56 -19.37
CA ILE A 344 12.17 -0.10 -19.39
C ILE A 344 12.93 0.28 -20.65
N PHE A 345 13.98 -0.47 -20.99
CA PHE A 345 14.73 -0.24 -22.22
C PHE A 345 13.84 -0.41 -23.44
N MET A 346 12.92 -1.38 -23.46
CA MET A 346 11.94 -1.50 -24.56
C MET A 346 11.03 -0.27 -24.69
N VAL A 347 10.57 0.34 -23.59
CA VAL A 347 9.76 1.58 -23.64
C VAL A 347 10.59 2.78 -24.10
N LEU A 348 11.82 2.94 -23.58
CA LEU A 348 12.72 4.02 -23.98
C LEU A 348 13.15 3.89 -25.44
N THR A 349 13.46 2.67 -25.90
CA THR A 349 13.75 2.37 -27.29
C THR A 349 12.52 2.59 -28.16
N GLY A 350 11.33 2.16 -27.73
CA GLY A 350 10.07 2.42 -28.43
C GLY A 350 9.76 3.92 -28.58
N MET A 351 9.94 4.70 -27.52
CA MET A 351 9.83 6.16 -27.54
C MET A 351 10.87 6.80 -28.46
N ALA A 352 12.14 6.36 -28.39
CA ALA A 352 13.19 6.87 -29.25
C ALA A 352 12.94 6.56 -30.74
N VAL A 353 12.37 5.38 -31.03
CA VAL A 353 11.91 5.00 -32.37
C VAL A 353 10.76 5.91 -32.78
N LEU A 354 9.71 6.06 -31.97
CA LEU A 354 8.56 6.93 -32.26
C LEU A 354 8.97 8.40 -32.49
N CYS A 355 9.92 8.93 -31.73
CA CYS A 355 10.46 10.28 -31.94
C CYS A 355 11.33 10.40 -33.20
N ARG A 356 11.88 9.29 -33.71
CA ARG A 356 12.65 9.25 -34.97
C ARG A 356 11.79 8.93 -36.18
N LEU A 357 10.60 8.34 -36.04
CA LEU A 357 9.71 8.03 -37.16
C LEU A 357 9.39 9.29 -38.02
N PRO A 358 9.12 10.48 -37.46
CA PRO A 358 8.88 11.67 -38.28
C PRO A 358 10.08 12.05 -39.16
N LYS A 359 11.31 11.84 -38.69
CA LYS A 359 12.54 12.08 -39.47
C LYS A 359 12.76 11.01 -40.54
N VAL A 360 12.39 9.76 -40.25
CA VAL A 360 12.51 8.64 -41.20
C VAL A 360 11.46 8.72 -42.32
N PHE A 361 10.29 9.29 -42.03
CA PHE A 361 9.21 9.50 -43.00
C PHE A 361 9.20 10.91 -43.64
N GLY A 362 10.23 11.73 -43.40
CA GLY A 362 10.35 13.06 -44.03
C GLY A 362 9.26 14.06 -43.63
N LEU A 363 8.67 13.90 -42.45
CA LEU A 363 7.57 14.74 -41.97
C LEU A 363 8.04 16.00 -41.24
N TRP A 364 9.34 16.11 -40.92
CA TRP A 364 10.02 17.33 -40.47
C TRP A 364 11.49 17.29 -40.89
N ASP A 365 11.99 18.41 -41.44
CA ASP A 365 13.41 18.70 -41.66
C ASP A 365 14.12 19.08 -40.34
#